data_AF-A0A0D2N4C6-F1
#
_entry.id   AF-A0A0D2N4C6-F1
#
_cell.length_a   1.000
_cell.length_b   1.000
_cell.length_c   1.000
_cell.angle_alpha   90.00
_cell.angle_beta   90.00
_cell.angle_gamma   90.00
#
_symmetry.space_group_name_H-M   'P 1'
#
loop_
_entity.id
_entity.type
_entity.pdbx_description
1 polymer ?
#
loop_
_entity_poly.entity_id
_entity_poly.type
_entity_poly.pdbx_seq_one_letter_code
_entity_poly.pdbx_strand_id
1 'polypeptide(L)'
;MRLWTQARLMGMWAAHNMTGRADDSGLSMAFELFTHATRFLGKKVVLLGLYNGQKLQHEPPGDISLYSRTLGEGGPGSTFVRVLLLRGRLQGAVLIGETELEEALENLILDGLDLGGVGPALLDPGIQLDHVFD
;
A
#
# COMPACT_ATOMS: atom_id res chain seq x y z
N MET A 1 -0.89 -17.57 8.43
CA MET A 1 -0.95 -17.44 6.96
C MET A 1 -2.41 -17.36 6.53
N ARG A 2 -2.79 -16.37 5.71
CA ARG A 2 -4.19 -16.16 5.30
C ARG A 2 -4.42 -16.26 3.78
N LEU A 3 -3.35 -16.30 2.96
CA LEU A 3 -3.42 -16.31 1.50
C LEU A 3 -2.45 -17.35 0.91
N TRP A 4 -2.82 -17.97 -0.21
CA TRP A 4 -2.03 -19.01 -0.87
C TRP A 4 -0.72 -18.47 -1.47
N THR A 5 -0.74 -17.25 -2.01
CA THR A 5 0.47 -16.54 -2.49
C THR A 5 1.49 -16.31 -1.37
N GLN A 6 1.03 -15.91 -0.18
CA GLN A 6 1.90 -15.73 0.99
C GLN A 6 2.50 -17.07 1.44
N ALA A 7 1.72 -18.16 1.42
CA ALA A 7 2.23 -19.49 1.75
C ALA A 7 3.32 -19.94 0.75
N ARG A 8 3.12 -19.68 -0.55
CA ARG A 8 4.11 -19.96 -1.59
C ARG A 8 5.41 -19.17 -1.39
N LEU A 9 5.31 -17.86 -1.14
CA LEU A 9 6.48 -17.00 -0.90
C LEU A 9 7.25 -17.41 0.35
N MET A 10 6.55 -17.73 1.45
CA MET A 10 7.17 -18.27 2.67
C MET A 10 7.86 -19.62 2.45
N GLY A 11 7.27 -20.51 1.65
CA GLY A 11 7.89 -21.79 1.29
C GLY A 11 9.17 -21.60 0.49
N MET A 12 9.17 -20.69 -0.49
CA MET A 12 10.38 -20.33 -1.24
C MET A 12 11.44 -19.72 -0.32
N TRP A 13 11.07 -18.77 0.53
CA TRP A 13 12.00 -18.16 1.49
C TRP A 13 12.66 -19.18 2.41
N ALA A 14 11.89 -20.12 2.95
CA ALA A 14 12.43 -21.20 3.79
C ALA A 14 13.46 -22.06 3.04
N ALA A 15 13.18 -22.43 1.78
CA ALA A 15 14.11 -23.20 0.95
C ALA A 15 15.39 -22.42 0.63
N HIS A 16 15.28 -21.13 0.35
CA HIS A 16 16.44 -20.26 0.13
C HIS A 16 17.32 -20.13 1.38
N ASN A 17 16.71 -20.02 2.57
CA ASN A 17 17.44 -20.03 3.83
C ASN A 17 18.19 -21.36 4.05
N MET A 18 17.52 -22.49 3.82
CA MET A 18 18.12 -23.82 3.98
C MET A 18 19.30 -24.06 3.02
N THR A 19 19.33 -23.38 1.87
CA THR A 19 20.39 -23.53 0.86
C THR A 19 21.45 -22.43 0.94
N GLY A 20 21.35 -21.50 1.91
CA GLY A 20 22.28 -20.37 2.05
C GLY A 20 22.16 -19.32 0.93
N ARG A 21 21.01 -19.24 0.27
CA ARG A 21 20.74 -18.35 -0.88
C ARG A 21 19.61 -17.36 -0.59
N ALA A 22 19.43 -16.97 0.67
CA ALA A 22 18.39 -16.04 1.08
C ALA A 22 18.54 -14.69 0.36
N ASP A 23 19.77 -14.15 0.34
CA ASP A 23 20.07 -12.82 -0.20
C ASP A 23 19.99 -12.74 -1.74
N ASP A 24 20.09 -13.88 -2.44
CA ASP A 24 20.03 -13.93 -3.92
C ASP A 24 18.60 -13.75 -4.47
N SER A 25 17.58 -13.89 -3.63
CA SER A 25 16.22 -14.17 -4.09
C SER A 25 15.30 -12.95 -4.17
N GLY A 26 15.69 -11.82 -3.55
CA GLY A 26 14.81 -10.65 -3.39
C GLY A 26 13.53 -10.94 -2.57
N LEU A 27 13.38 -12.15 -2.03
CA LEU A 27 12.18 -12.60 -1.32
C LEU A 27 12.05 -12.00 0.09
N SER A 28 13.09 -11.35 0.63
CA SER A 28 12.98 -10.64 1.91
C SER A 28 11.95 -9.51 1.83
N MET A 29 11.92 -8.80 0.71
CA MET A 29 11.01 -7.67 0.44
C MET A 29 9.54 -8.11 0.45
N ALA A 30 9.26 -9.37 0.09
CA ALA A 30 7.90 -9.93 0.10
C ALA A 30 7.29 -10.04 1.52
N PHE A 31 8.08 -9.82 2.57
CA PHE A 31 7.63 -9.82 3.96
C PHE A 31 7.58 -8.44 4.60
N GLU A 32 8.07 -7.40 3.93
CA GLU A 32 8.17 -6.06 4.50
C GLU A 32 6.82 -5.33 4.49
N LEU A 33 6.02 -5.57 3.44
CA LEU A 33 4.72 -4.93 3.27
C LEU A 33 3.63 -5.94 2.91
N PHE A 34 2.47 -5.79 3.54
CA PHE A 34 1.27 -6.52 3.10
C PHE A 34 0.77 -5.92 1.80
N THR A 35 0.77 -6.69 0.72
CA THR A 35 0.17 -6.29 -0.56
C THR A 35 -0.83 -7.35 -1.02
N HIS A 36 -2.00 -6.91 -1.48
CA HIS A 36 -3.02 -7.80 -2.03
C HIS A 36 -3.77 -7.14 -3.17
N ALA A 37 -3.81 -7.80 -4.31
CA ALA A 37 -4.59 -7.39 -5.47
C ALA A 37 -5.67 -8.42 -5.78
N THR A 38 -6.89 -7.95 -6.02
CA THR A 38 -8.03 -8.78 -6.42
C THR A 38 -8.93 -8.01 -7.39
N ARG A 39 -9.95 -8.68 -7.94
CA ARG A 39 -11.03 -8.03 -8.68
C ARG A 39 -12.36 -8.27 -7.98
N PHE A 40 -13.11 -7.22 -7.72
CA PHE A 40 -14.43 -7.27 -7.11
C PHE A 40 -15.41 -6.45 -7.96
N LEU A 41 -16.55 -7.05 -8.33
CA LEU A 41 -17.54 -6.42 -9.23
C LEU A 41 -16.93 -5.83 -10.51
N GLY A 42 -15.94 -6.53 -11.09
CA GLY A 42 -15.24 -6.09 -12.30
C GLY A 42 -14.22 -4.97 -12.09
N LYS A 43 -14.08 -4.43 -10.88
CA LYS A 43 -13.08 -3.40 -10.53
C LYS A 43 -11.84 -4.05 -9.94
N LYS A 44 -10.66 -3.54 -10.32
CA LYS A 44 -9.40 -3.83 -9.62
C LYS A 44 -9.49 -3.28 -8.20
N VAL A 45 -9.04 -4.05 -7.21
CA VAL A 45 -8.96 -3.65 -5.81
C VAL A 45 -7.57 -4.02 -5.31
N VAL A 46 -6.85 -3.03 -4.79
CA VAL A 46 -5.50 -3.18 -4.25
C VAL A 46 -5.48 -2.70 -2.81
N LEU A 47 -4.90 -3.51 -1.93
CA LEU A 47 -4.76 -3.25 -0.51
C LEU A 47 -3.27 -3.25 -0.17
N LEU A 48 -2.79 -2.16 0.41
CA LEU A 48 -1.39 -1.96 0.80
C LEU A 48 -1.27 -1.71 2.30
N GLY A 49 -0.31 -2.36 2.94
CA GLY A 49 0.05 -2.18 4.35
C GLY A 49 -1.11 -2.31 5.32
N LEU A 50 -1.20 -1.34 6.24
CA LEU A 50 -2.27 -1.20 7.22
C LEU A 50 -3.51 -0.54 6.60
N TYR A 51 -3.98 -1.06 5.46
CA TYR A 51 -5.08 -0.52 4.63
C TYR A 51 -6.39 -0.21 5.38
N ASN A 52 -6.61 -0.85 6.53
CA ASN A 52 -7.76 -0.62 7.40
C ASN A 52 -7.37 -0.27 8.84
N GLY A 53 -6.14 0.18 9.07
CA GLY A 53 -5.64 0.53 10.41
C GLY A 53 -5.63 -0.65 11.38
N GLN A 54 -5.58 -1.90 10.88
CA GLN A 54 -5.81 -3.11 11.68
C GLN A 54 -4.86 -3.30 12.89
N LYS A 55 -3.77 -2.54 12.96
CA LYS A 55 -2.81 -2.56 14.08
C LYS A 55 -2.66 -1.20 14.79
N LEU A 56 -3.47 -0.20 14.45
CA LEU A 56 -3.34 1.18 14.95
C LEU A 56 -4.36 1.53 16.04
N GLN A 57 -4.99 0.52 16.63
CA GLN A 57 -6.10 0.67 17.58
C GLN A 57 -5.68 1.36 18.89
N HIS A 58 -4.39 1.30 19.22
CA HIS A 58 -3.82 1.90 20.43
C HIS A 58 -3.11 3.23 20.17
N GLU A 59 -3.02 3.66 18.92
CA GLU A 59 -2.42 4.94 18.59
C GLU A 59 -3.38 6.08 18.96
N PRO A 60 -2.85 7.24 19.40
CA PRO A 60 -3.68 8.40 19.69
C PRO A 60 -4.51 8.80 18.45
N PRO A 61 -5.83 9.07 18.59
CA PRO A 61 -6.65 9.44 17.44
C PRO A 61 -6.15 10.69 16.68
N GLY A 62 -5.45 11.61 17.37
CA GLY A 62 -4.86 12.80 16.76
C GLY A 62 -3.63 12.54 15.89
N ASP A 63 -3.02 11.36 16.03
CA ASP A 63 -1.84 10.96 15.25
C ASP A 63 -2.23 10.28 13.92
N ILE A 64 -3.51 9.91 13.76
CA ILE A 64 -4.02 9.18 12.59
C ILE A 64 -4.73 10.16 11.65
N SER A 65 -4.24 10.24 10.41
CA SER A 65 -4.87 11.02 9.34
C SER A 65 -5.35 10.11 8.22
N LEU A 66 -6.56 10.38 7.72
CA LEU A 66 -7.17 9.62 6.63
C LEU A 66 -7.53 10.59 5.50
N TYR A 67 -7.03 10.32 4.30
CA TYR A 67 -7.40 11.06 3.10
C TYR A 67 -8.02 10.12 2.08
N SER A 68 -9.03 10.58 1.36
CA SER A 68 -9.62 9.82 0.27
C SER A 68 -10.03 10.70 -0.90
N ARG A 69 -9.95 10.13 -2.09
CA ARG A 69 -10.36 10.74 -3.36
C ARG A 69 -11.18 9.74 -4.16
N THR A 70 -12.21 10.24 -4.82
CA THR A 70 -12.96 9.53 -5.85
C THR A 70 -12.87 10.31 -7.16
N LEU A 71 -12.55 9.65 -8.27
CA LEU A 71 -12.65 10.22 -9.61
C LEU A 71 -13.70 9.46 -10.42
N GLY A 72 -14.51 10.21 -11.19
CA GLY A 72 -15.60 9.67 -12.01
C GLY A 72 -16.87 9.30 -11.22
N GLU A 73 -18.01 9.31 -11.91
CA GLU A 73 -19.33 9.07 -11.31
C GLU A 73 -19.70 7.58 -11.27
N GLY A 74 -18.96 6.76 -10.52
CA GLY A 74 -19.32 5.36 -10.24
C GLY A 74 -19.32 4.38 -11.43
N GLY A 75 -19.14 4.86 -12.67
CA GLY A 75 -19.12 4.06 -13.89
C GLY A 75 -17.84 3.22 -14.07
N PRO A 76 -17.68 2.53 -15.21
CA PRO A 76 -16.57 1.59 -15.47
C PRO A 76 -15.17 2.19 -15.27
N GLY A 77 -15.01 3.50 -15.48
CA GLY A 77 -13.75 4.23 -15.26
C GLY A 77 -13.59 4.91 -13.90
N SER A 78 -14.56 4.79 -12.98
CA SER A 78 -14.42 5.40 -11.66
C SER A 78 -13.28 4.78 -10.85
N THR A 79 -12.55 5.64 -10.13
CA THR A 79 -11.48 5.24 -9.24
C THR A 79 -11.71 5.77 -7.84
N PHE A 80 -11.21 5.05 -6.85
CA PHE A 80 -11.23 5.46 -5.45
C PHE A 80 -9.87 5.14 -4.84
N VAL A 81 -9.32 6.11 -4.11
CA VAL A 81 -8.07 5.96 -3.37
C VAL A 81 -8.31 6.44 -1.94
N ARG A 82 -7.83 5.67 -0.97
CA ARG A 82 -7.81 6.06 0.44
C ARG A 82 -6.46 5.71 1.03
N VAL A 83 -5.86 6.66 1.75
CA VAL A 83 -4.56 6.52 2.40
C VAL A 83 -4.67 6.82 3.88
N LEU A 84 -3.94 6.06 4.68
CA LEU A 84 -3.89 6.21 6.13
C LEU A 84 -2.47 6.57 6.54
N LEU A 85 -2.33 7.69 7.25
CA LEU A 85 -1.07 8.16 7.82
C LEU A 85 -1.10 8.00 9.34
N LEU A 86 0.05 7.66 9.92
CA LEU A 86 0.32 7.71 11.35
C LEU A 86 1.50 8.65 11.58
N ARG A 87 1.30 9.73 12.35
CA ARG A 87 2.31 10.77 12.62
C ARG A 87 2.99 11.26 11.34
N GLY A 88 2.19 11.54 10.31
CA GLY A 88 2.66 11.98 9.00
C GLY A 88 3.19 10.89 8.07
N ARG A 89 3.42 9.65 8.52
CA ARG A 89 3.98 8.58 7.67
C ARG A 89 2.89 7.69 7.10
N LEU A 90 2.97 7.37 5.81
CA LEU A 90 2.00 6.48 5.16
C LEU A 90 2.10 5.06 5.73
N GLN A 91 0.99 4.52 6.20
CA GLN A 91 0.93 3.18 6.80
C GLN A 91 0.14 2.18 5.96
N GLY A 92 -0.78 2.66 5.13
CA GLY A 92 -1.58 1.79 4.28
C GLY A 92 -2.48 2.53 3.31
N ALA A 93 -2.93 1.80 2.29
CA ALA A 93 -3.78 2.33 1.24
C ALA A 93 -4.81 1.32 0.74
N VAL A 94 -5.94 1.84 0.25
CA VAL A 94 -6.96 1.11 -0.51
C VAL A 94 -7.10 1.81 -1.85
N LEU A 95 -6.91 1.06 -2.94
CA LEU A 95 -7.07 1.55 -4.30
C LEU A 95 -8.13 0.71 -5.00
N ILE A 96 -9.06 1.36 -5.69
CA ILE A 96 -10.14 0.74 -6.45
C ILE A 96 -10.19 1.37 -7.84
N GLY A 97 -10.26 0.53 -8.88
CA GLY A 97 -10.16 0.95 -10.27
C GLY A 97 -8.72 1.00 -10.77
N GLU A 98 -8.51 1.49 -11.99
CA GLU A 98 -7.16 1.69 -12.54
C GLU A 98 -6.62 3.03 -12.06
N THR A 99 -5.89 3.02 -10.96
CA THR A 99 -5.42 4.23 -10.28
C THR A 99 -4.02 4.68 -10.68
N GLU A 100 -3.18 3.75 -11.15
CA GLU A 100 -1.76 4.00 -11.49
C GLU A 100 -0.94 4.56 -10.31
N LEU A 101 -1.36 4.31 -9.08
CA LEU A 101 -0.75 4.83 -7.84
C LEU A 101 -0.20 3.72 -6.95
N GLU A 102 -0.35 2.46 -7.35
CA GLU A 102 -0.01 1.29 -6.56
C GLU A 102 1.47 1.28 -6.16
N GLU A 103 2.37 1.46 -7.13
CA GLU A 103 3.82 1.44 -6.92
C GLU A 103 4.27 2.65 -6.09
N ALA A 104 3.82 3.85 -6.44
CA ALA A 104 4.14 5.08 -5.70
C ALA A 104 3.74 4.97 -4.21
N LEU A 105 2.53 4.49 -3.92
CA LEU A 105 2.06 4.32 -2.54
C LEU A 105 2.76 3.15 -1.82
N GLU A 106 3.15 2.10 -2.54
CA GLU A 106 3.96 1.01 -2.00
C GLU A 106 5.32 1.53 -1.51
N ASN A 107 6.03 2.26 -2.37
CA ASN A 107 7.33 2.87 -2.05
C ASN A 107 7.21 3.85 -0.88
N LEU A 108 6.22 4.74 -0.88
CA LEU A 108 6.00 5.69 0.22
C LEU A 108 5.78 5.00 1.58
N ILE A 109 5.18 3.80 1.61
CA ILE A 109 5.04 3.02 2.85
C ILE A 109 6.40 2.44 3.28
N LEU A 110 7.16 1.90 2.32
CA LEU A 110 8.47 1.29 2.58
C LEU A 110 9.51 2.31 3.03
N ASP A 111 9.57 3.46 2.35
CA ASP A 111 10.49 4.56 2.67
C ASP A 111 10.11 5.26 3.98
N GLY A 112 8.82 5.22 4.33
CA GLY A 112 8.28 5.79 5.55
C GLY A 112 8.45 7.31 5.63
N LEU A 113 8.46 8.03 4.50
CA LEU A 113 8.63 9.47 4.45
C LEU A 113 7.56 10.22 5.28
N ASP A 114 7.93 11.39 5.81
CA ASP A 114 6.99 12.26 6.51
C ASP A 114 6.19 13.12 5.50
N LEU A 115 4.90 12.82 5.40
CA LEU A 115 3.92 13.43 4.51
C LEU A 115 2.97 14.37 5.26
N GLY A 116 3.23 14.67 6.55
CA GLY A 116 2.34 15.49 7.39
C GLY A 116 2.05 16.88 6.81
N GLY A 117 3.00 17.45 6.05
CA GLY A 117 2.84 18.75 5.38
C GLY A 117 2.08 18.71 4.05
N VAL A 118 1.90 17.54 3.43
CA VAL A 118 1.24 17.40 2.12
C VAL A 118 -0.27 17.27 2.27
N GLY A 119 -0.72 16.57 3.32
CA GLY A 119 -2.14 16.42 3.64
C GLY A 119 -2.97 15.82 2.49
N PRO A 120 -4.15 16.37 2.16
CA PRO A 120 -5.01 15.83 1.10
C PRO A 120 -4.44 15.99 -0.31
N ALA A 121 -3.47 16.90 -0.51
CA ALA A 121 -2.82 17.10 -1.79
C ALA A 121 -2.04 15.85 -2.25
N LEU A 122 -1.70 14.94 -1.32
CA LEU A 122 -1.07 13.64 -1.63
C LEU A 122 -1.87 12.84 -2.65
N LEU A 123 -3.19 13.04 -2.70
CA LEU A 123 -4.08 12.38 -3.64
C LEU A 123 -4.43 13.27 -4.83
N ASP A 124 -3.78 14.40 -5.09
CA ASP A 124 -4.09 15.23 -6.25
C ASP A 124 -3.57 14.57 -7.54
N PRO A 125 -4.40 14.33 -8.57
CA PRO A 125 -3.93 13.77 -9.83
C PRO A 125 -2.95 14.66 -10.59
N GLY A 126 -2.86 15.96 -10.27
CA GLY A 126 -1.87 16.88 -10.83
C GLY A 126 -0.47 16.73 -10.21
N ILE A 127 -0.34 16.01 -9.09
CA ILE A 127 0.95 15.74 -8.45
C ILE A 127 1.48 14.40 -8.96
N GLN A 128 2.61 14.45 -9.68
CA GLN A 128 3.34 13.25 -10.05
C GLN A 128 4.17 12.79 -8.85
N LEU A 129 3.61 11.89 -8.04
CA LEU A 129 4.28 11.37 -6.84
C LEU A 129 5.66 10.76 -7.16
N ASP A 130 5.80 10.14 -8.34
CA ASP A 130 7.05 9.52 -8.81
C ASP A 130 8.21 10.53 -8.98
N HIS A 131 7.93 11.81 -9.16
CA HIS A 131 8.96 12.86 -9.31
C HIS A 131 9.22 13.66 -8.04
N VAL A 132 8.37 13.54 -7.02
CA VAL A 132 8.48 14.31 -5.77
C VAL A 132 9.44 13.64 -4.79
N PHE A 133 9.69 12.33 -4.96
CA PHE A 133 10.35 11.50 -3.95
C PHE A 133 11.50 10.62 -4.50
N ASP A 134 12.05 10.96 -5.67
CA ASP A 134 13.31 10.40 -6.22
C ASP A 134 14.56 11.10 -5.63
#